data_AF-A0A7V2N2F0-F1
#
_entry.id   AF-A0A7V2N2F0-F1
#
_cell.length_a   1.000
_cell.length_b   1.000
_cell.length_c   1.000
_cell.angle_alpha   90.00
_cell.angle_beta   90.00
_cell.angle_gamma   90.00
#
_symmetry.space_group_name_H-M   'P 1'
#
loop_
_entity.id
_entity.type
_entity.pdbx_description
1 polymer ?
#
loop_
_entity_poly.entity_id
_entity_poly.type
_entity_poly.pdbx_seq_one_letter_code
_entity_poly.pdbx_strand_id
1 'polypeptide(L)'
;YGGIALMWRGGCIIRSAFLGKIKEAFDKDPNLSNLLLDPFFKNAVEKAQDAWRRVVVTAVQMGVPIPAVSAALAFYDGYRSERLPANLLQAQRDYFGAHTYERVDRPRGEAFHTNWTGRGGTTAASTYTV
;
A
#
# COMPACT_ATOMS: atom_id res chain seq x y z
N TYR A 1 -18.41 6.74 4.97
CA TYR A 1 -17.59 6.39 6.16
C TYR A 1 -17.72 7.34 7.35
N GLY A 2 -18.12 8.62 7.18
CA GLY A 2 -18.26 9.58 8.30
C GLY A 2 -19.19 9.14 9.45
N GLY A 3 -20.29 8.42 9.16
CA GLY A 3 -21.18 7.86 10.19
C GLY A 3 -20.52 6.77 11.06
N ILE A 4 -19.63 5.96 10.50
CA ILE A 4 -18.87 4.94 11.25
C ILE A 4 -17.89 5.62 12.22
N ALA A 5 -17.17 6.64 11.75
CA ALA A 5 -16.27 7.43 12.59
C ALA A 5 -17.02 8.14 13.73
N LEU A 6 -18.25 8.59 13.50
CA LEU A 6 -19.12 9.17 14.53
C LEU A 6 -19.54 8.16 15.59
N MET A 7 -19.90 6.93 15.21
CA MET A 7 -20.23 5.87 16.18
C MET A 7 -19.06 5.54 17.11
N TRP A 8 -17.83 5.67 16.63
CA TRP A 8 -16.63 5.46 17.46
C TRP A 8 -16.26 6.65 18.35
N ARG A 9 -17.00 7.77 18.32
CA ARG A 9 -16.73 8.92 19.20
C ARG A 9 -17.31 8.80 20.60
N GLY A 10 -18.32 7.97 20.82
CA GLY A 10 -18.99 7.82 22.12
C GLY A 10 -19.08 6.36 22.56
N GLY A 11 -18.60 6.05 23.77
CA GLY A 11 -18.81 4.75 24.41
C GLY A 11 -17.85 3.62 24.01
N CYS A 12 -17.05 3.76 22.95
CA CYS A 12 -16.07 2.72 22.57
C CYS A 12 -14.68 2.93 23.23
N ILE A 13 -13.85 1.89 23.20
CA ILE A 13 -12.50 1.87 23.80
C ILE A 13 -11.55 2.85 23.10
N ILE A 14 -11.70 3.03 21.78
CA ILE A 14 -10.78 3.83 20.94
C ILE A 14 -11.19 5.31 20.80
N ARG A 15 -12.16 5.78 21.59
CA ARG A 15 -12.66 7.15 21.52
C ARG A 15 -11.52 8.17 21.65
N SER A 16 -11.49 9.16 20.77
CA SER A 16 -10.44 10.19 20.76
C SER A 16 -10.86 11.42 19.96
N ALA A 17 -10.20 12.55 20.21
CA ALA A 17 -10.35 13.75 19.39
C ALA A 17 -9.93 13.50 17.92
N PHE A 18 -9.01 12.56 17.71
CA PHE A 18 -8.54 12.13 16.39
C PHE A 18 -9.67 11.58 15.49
N LEU A 19 -10.62 10.83 16.06
CA LEU A 19 -11.79 10.35 15.30
C LEU A 19 -12.69 11.49 14.80
N GLY A 20 -12.68 12.64 15.45
CA GLY A 20 -13.34 13.85 14.96
C GLY A 20 -12.75 14.31 13.62
N LYS A 21 -11.43 14.27 13.47
CA LYS A 21 -10.73 14.64 12.23
C LYS A 21 -11.01 13.65 11.10
N ILE A 22 -11.14 12.37 11.41
CA ILE A 22 -11.55 11.35 10.42
C ILE A 22 -12.97 11.65 9.92
N LYS A 23 -13.90 11.98 10.83
CA LYS A 23 -15.25 12.38 10.44
C LYS A 23 -15.22 13.62 9.55
N GLU A 24 -14.52 14.67 9.97
CA GLU A 24 -14.39 15.92 9.20
C GLU A 24 -13.86 15.67 7.77
N ALA A 25 -12.86 14.79 7.61
CA ALA A 25 -12.34 14.43 6.29
C ALA A 25 -13.40 13.78 5.40
N PHE A 26 -14.20 12.84 5.93
CA PHE A 26 -15.27 12.18 5.18
C PHE A 26 -16.54 13.02 5.03
N ASP A 27 -16.78 14.00 5.90
CA ASP A 27 -17.84 14.99 5.71
C ASP A 27 -17.49 15.91 4.53
N LYS A 28 -16.21 16.28 4.41
CA LYS A 28 -15.69 17.11 3.32
C LYS A 28 -15.66 16.36 1.98
N ASP A 29 -15.20 15.12 1.99
CA ASP A 29 -15.20 14.24 0.82
C ASP A 29 -15.73 12.84 1.18
N PRO A 30 -17.03 12.59 0.93
CA PRO A 30 -17.63 11.28 1.17
C PRO A 30 -17.02 10.14 0.34
N ASN A 31 -16.37 10.47 -0.79
CA ASN A 31 -15.76 9.54 -1.73
C ASN A 31 -14.24 9.40 -1.53
N LEU A 32 -13.69 9.96 -0.45
CA LEU A 32 -12.27 9.88 -0.12
C LEU A 32 -11.79 8.42 -0.11
N SER A 33 -10.87 8.09 -1.01
CA SER A 33 -10.37 6.72 -1.17
C SER A 33 -9.38 6.32 -0.08
N ASN A 34 -8.65 7.27 0.50
CA ASN A 34 -7.70 7.05 1.58
C ASN A 34 -7.53 8.32 2.44
N LEU A 35 -7.48 8.16 3.76
CA LEU A 35 -7.29 9.27 4.71
C LEU A 35 -5.99 10.03 4.50
N LEU A 36 -4.92 9.38 4.01
CA LEU A 36 -3.65 10.04 3.71
C LEU A 36 -3.75 11.10 2.60
N LEU A 37 -4.85 11.12 1.84
CA LEU A 37 -5.10 12.12 0.79
C LEU A 37 -5.84 13.36 1.33
N ASP A 38 -6.44 13.28 2.51
CA ASP A 38 -7.04 14.46 3.14
C ASP A 38 -5.93 15.42 3.65
N PRO A 39 -6.08 16.75 3.47
CA PRO A 39 -5.06 17.71 3.84
C PRO A 39 -4.63 17.68 5.31
N PHE A 40 -5.53 17.39 6.25
CA PHE A 40 -5.15 17.35 7.67
C PHE A 40 -4.18 16.20 7.93
N PHE A 41 -4.52 14.99 7.48
CA PHE A 41 -3.69 13.80 7.69
C PHE A 41 -2.40 13.85 6.89
N LYS A 42 -2.45 14.30 5.63
CA LYS A 42 -1.26 14.51 4.80
C LYS A 42 -0.25 15.40 5.52
N ASN A 43 -0.68 16.57 5.97
CA ASN A 43 0.19 17.53 6.66
C ASN A 43 0.71 16.97 7.99
N ALA A 44 -0.10 16.22 8.74
CA ALA A 44 0.33 15.61 9.99
C ALA A 44 1.45 14.59 9.76
N VAL A 45 1.32 13.73 8.74
CA VAL A 45 2.32 12.73 8.39
C VAL A 45 3.58 13.37 7.83
N GLU A 46 3.45 14.36 6.93
CA GLU A 46 4.60 15.08 6.36
C GLU A 46 5.45 15.76 7.45
N LYS A 47 4.82 16.33 8.47
CA LYS A 47 5.52 16.92 9.62
C LYS A 47 6.17 15.87 10.54
N ALA A 48 5.58 14.69 10.65
CA ALA A 48 6.05 13.65 11.57
C ALA A 48 7.13 12.74 10.98
N GLN A 49 7.20 12.60 9.64
CA GLN A 49 7.96 11.51 9.01
C GLN A 49 9.45 11.50 9.35
N ASP A 50 10.11 12.64 9.51
CA ASP A 50 11.54 12.67 9.82
C ASP A 50 11.82 12.16 11.24
N ALA A 51 10.99 12.57 12.21
CA ALA A 51 11.07 12.07 13.57
C ALA A 51 10.72 10.59 13.65
N TRP A 52 9.68 10.19 12.91
CA TRP A 52 9.27 8.79 12.81
C TRP A 52 10.40 7.90 12.29
N ARG A 53 11.10 8.32 11.23
CA ARG A 53 12.28 7.60 10.70
C ARG A 53 13.40 7.51 11.73
N ARG A 54 13.73 8.59 12.43
CA ARG A 54 14.75 8.56 13.50
C ARG A 54 14.40 7.55 14.59
N VAL A 55 13.14 7.51 15.04
CA VAL A 55 12.68 6.53 16.02
C VAL A 55 12.85 5.10 15.50
N VAL A 56 12.50 4.84 14.24
CA VAL A 56 12.66 3.50 13.65
C VAL A 56 14.13 3.10 13.58
N VAL A 57 15.01 3.98 13.10
CA VAL A 57 16.45 3.71 13.01
C VAL A 57 17.03 3.41 14.40
N THR A 58 16.76 4.27 15.39
CA THR A 58 17.27 4.09 16.76
C THR A 58 16.77 2.79 17.37
N ALA A 59 15.47 2.47 17.22
CA ALA A 59 14.92 1.22 17.76
C ALA A 59 15.60 -0.02 17.16
N VAL A 60 15.82 -0.01 15.84
CA VAL A 60 16.54 -1.09 15.15
C VAL A 60 17.99 -1.22 15.65
N GLN A 61 18.72 -0.10 15.76
CA GLN A 61 20.09 -0.10 16.28
C GLN A 61 20.19 -0.62 17.72
N MET A 62 19.18 -0.34 18.53
CA MET A 62 19.12 -0.79 19.92
C MET A 62 18.54 -2.20 20.09
N GLY A 63 18.06 -2.85 19.01
CA GLY A 63 17.38 -4.14 19.09
C GLY A 63 16.01 -4.09 19.79
N VAL A 64 15.35 -2.92 19.79
CA VAL A 64 14.02 -2.74 20.40
C VAL A 64 12.92 -3.07 19.39
N PRO A 65 12.03 -4.03 19.66
CA PRO A 65 10.98 -4.43 18.72
C PRO A 65 9.87 -3.37 18.65
N ILE A 66 9.61 -2.86 17.44
CA ILE A 66 8.58 -1.83 17.17
C ILE A 66 7.68 -2.19 15.97
N PRO A 67 7.09 -3.40 15.93
CA PRO A 67 6.48 -3.97 14.72
C PRO A 67 5.40 -3.08 14.09
N ALA A 68 4.54 -2.46 14.91
CA ALA A 68 3.49 -1.57 14.41
C ALA A 68 4.05 -0.30 13.78
N VAL A 69 5.08 0.30 14.40
CA VAL A 69 5.67 1.57 13.97
C VAL A 69 6.48 1.37 12.69
N SER A 70 7.26 0.29 12.59
CA SER A 70 8.04 -0.03 11.40
C SER A 70 7.16 -0.46 10.23
N ALA A 71 6.12 -1.27 10.48
CA ALA A 71 5.18 -1.68 9.44
C ALA A 71 4.39 -0.50 8.88
N ALA A 72 3.93 0.42 9.75
CA ALA A 72 3.26 1.64 9.29
C ALA A 72 4.17 2.50 8.40
N LEU A 73 5.48 2.59 8.69
CA LEU A 73 6.42 3.36 7.88
C LEU A 73 6.63 2.69 6.52
N ALA A 74 6.81 1.37 6.53
CA ALA A 74 6.92 0.58 5.30
C ALA A 74 5.67 0.70 4.42
N PHE A 75 4.47 0.68 5.01
CA PHE A 75 3.23 0.93 4.29
C PHE A 75 3.18 2.35 3.72
N TYR A 76 3.51 3.37 4.50
CA TYR A 76 3.51 4.76 4.03
C TYR A 76 4.45 4.96 2.84
N ASP A 77 5.68 4.46 2.94
CA ASP A 77 6.67 4.52 1.86
C ASP A 77 6.23 3.70 0.65
N GLY A 78 5.62 2.53 0.87
CA GLY A 78 5.07 1.72 -0.20
C GLY A 78 3.91 2.40 -0.94
N TYR A 79 2.98 2.99 -0.19
CA TYR A 79 1.77 3.62 -0.71
C TYR A 79 2.08 4.86 -1.57
N ARG A 80 3.09 5.66 -1.19
CA ARG A 80 3.50 6.86 -1.94
C ARG A 80 4.45 6.58 -3.10
N SER A 81 4.86 5.33 -3.30
CA SER A 81 5.77 4.94 -4.37
C SER A 81 4.98 4.57 -5.62
N GLU A 82 5.11 5.36 -6.69
CA GLU A 82 4.48 5.08 -7.98
C GLU A 82 4.94 3.72 -8.55
N ARG A 83 6.21 3.37 -8.34
CA ARG A 83 6.82 2.10 -8.77
C ARG A 83 7.34 1.34 -7.57
N LEU A 84 6.80 0.13 -7.38
CA LEU A 84 7.23 -0.83 -6.38
C LEU A 84 7.97 -2.01 -7.04
N PRO A 85 8.78 -2.76 -6.29
CA PRO A 85 9.52 -3.93 -6.79
C PRO A 85 8.62 -5.13 -7.14
N ALA A 86 7.29 -4.95 -7.17
CA ALA A 86 6.34 -5.99 -7.57
C ALA A 86 6.50 -6.41 -9.05
N ASN A 87 7.18 -5.60 -9.87
CA ASN A 87 7.59 -6.01 -11.22
C ASN A 87 8.55 -7.22 -11.20
N LEU A 88 9.47 -7.29 -10.23
CA LEU A 88 10.34 -8.46 -10.07
C LEU A 88 9.53 -9.69 -9.64
N LEU A 89 8.55 -9.52 -8.76
CA LEU A 89 7.63 -10.59 -8.37
C LEU A 89 6.87 -11.13 -9.60
N GLN A 90 6.36 -10.23 -10.44
CA GLN A 90 5.70 -10.63 -11.69
C GLN A 90 6.66 -11.38 -12.64
N ALA A 91 7.89 -10.89 -12.80
CA ALA A 91 8.91 -11.58 -13.60
C ALA A 91 9.23 -12.98 -13.05
N GLN A 92 9.35 -13.14 -11.73
CA GLN A 92 9.59 -14.44 -11.09
C GLN A 92 8.42 -15.39 -11.35
N ARG A 93 7.17 -14.95 -11.15
CA ARG A 93 5.97 -15.77 -11.41
C ARG A 93 5.88 -16.21 -12.86
N ASP A 94 6.19 -15.31 -13.80
CA ASP A 94 6.21 -15.66 -15.21
C ASP A 94 7.37 -16.63 -15.56
N TYR A 95 8.52 -16.46 -14.91
CA TYR A 95 9.69 -17.33 -15.09
C TYR A 95 9.40 -18.79 -14.73
N PHE A 96 8.93 -19.05 -13.50
CA PHE A 96 8.79 -20.43 -13.02
C PHE A 96 7.41 -21.04 -13.28
N GLY A 97 6.41 -20.23 -13.61
CA GLY A 97 5.01 -20.67 -13.69
C GLY A 97 4.23 -20.15 -14.89
N ALA A 98 4.90 -19.47 -15.84
CA ALA A 98 4.29 -18.92 -17.05
C ALA A 98 3.00 -18.10 -16.79
N HIS A 99 2.95 -17.43 -15.63
CA HIS A 99 1.77 -16.72 -15.12
C HIS A 99 1.47 -15.40 -15.81
N THR A 100 2.27 -15.01 -16.81
CA THR A 100 2.17 -13.75 -17.54
C THR A 100 2.35 -12.50 -16.66
N TYR A 101 2.50 -11.35 -17.29
CA TYR A 101 2.54 -10.04 -16.65
C TYR A 101 2.08 -8.93 -17.59
N GLU A 102 1.69 -7.79 -17.04
CA GLU A 102 1.37 -6.57 -17.82
C GLU A 102 2.61 -5.67 -17.95
N ARG A 103 2.69 -4.91 -19.04
CA ARG A 103 3.77 -3.95 -19.30
C ARG A 103 3.28 -2.51 -19.19
N VAL A 104 4.15 -1.62 -18.71
CA VAL A 104 3.83 -0.20 -18.55
C VAL A 104 3.81 0.60 -19.86
N ASP A 105 4.39 0.06 -20.93
CA ASP A 105 4.42 0.65 -22.28
C ASP A 105 3.34 0.08 -23.21
N ARG A 106 2.33 -0.58 -22.62
CA ARG A 106 1.22 -1.23 -23.32
C ARG A 106 -0.11 -0.90 -22.62
N PRO A 107 -1.24 -0.96 -23.35
CA PRO A 107 -2.55 -0.85 -22.74
C PRO A 107 -2.73 -1.80 -21.55
N ARG A 108 -3.42 -1.30 -20.51
CA ARG A 108 -3.77 -2.08 -19.31
C ARG A 108 -4.57 -3.32 -19.71
N GLY A 109 -4.25 -4.47 -19.11
CA GLY A 109 -4.94 -5.74 -19.36
C GLY A 109 -4.34 -6.59 -20.48
N GLU A 110 -3.33 -6.11 -21.20
CA GLU A 110 -2.55 -6.96 -22.12
C GLU A 110 -1.57 -7.84 -21.35
N ALA A 111 -1.72 -9.17 -21.50
CA ALA A 111 -0.87 -10.16 -20.83
C ALA A 111 0.30 -10.60 -21.73
N PHE A 112 1.50 -10.60 -21.16
CA PHE A 112 2.73 -11.02 -21.83
C PHE A 112 3.36 -12.20 -21.11
N HIS A 113 3.81 -13.20 -21.87
CA HIS A 113 4.69 -14.26 -21.38
C HIS A 113 6.05 -14.13 -22.04
N THR A 114 7.13 -14.27 -21.26
CA THR A 114 8.50 -14.29 -21.77
C THR A 114 9.10 -15.68 -21.63
N ASN A 115 9.74 -16.18 -22.68
CA ASN A 115 10.57 -17.39 -22.59
C ASN A 115 11.92 -17.05 -21.94
N TRP A 116 11.93 -16.98 -20.61
CA TRP A 116 13.09 -16.55 -19.83
C TRP A 116 14.30 -17.49 -19.94
N THR A 117 14.08 -18.77 -20.21
CA THR A 117 15.15 -19.78 -20.30
C THR A 117 15.72 -19.93 -21.71
N GLY A 118 15.05 -19.34 -22.72
CA GLY A 118 15.34 -19.54 -24.14
C GLY A 118 15.01 -20.95 -24.66
N ARG A 119 14.54 -21.86 -23.79
CA ARG A 119 14.24 -23.26 -24.12
C ARG A 119 12.84 -23.71 -23.67
N GLY A 120 12.13 -22.88 -22.91
CA GLY A 120 10.82 -23.20 -22.32
C GLY A 120 9.62 -23.09 -23.28
N GLY A 121 9.84 -22.68 -24.54
CA GLY A 121 8.77 -22.48 -25.51
C GLY A 121 7.97 -21.19 -25.26
N THR A 122 6.82 -21.08 -25.91
CA THR A 122 5.90 -19.92 -25.81
C THR A 122 4.64 -20.23 -25.00
N THR A 123 4.63 -21.34 -24.27
CA THR A 123 3.47 -21.81 -23.52
C THR A 123 3.26 -20.94 -22.27
N ALA A 124 2.14 -20.22 -22.25
CA ALA A 124 1.68 -19.48 -21.07
C ALA A 124 0.67 -20.32 -20.27
N ALA A 125 0.60 -20.13 -18.95
CA ALA A 125 -0.46 -20.65 -18.11
C ALA A 125 -1.75 -19.86 -18.41
N SER A 126 -2.44 -20.20 -19.50
CA SER A 126 -3.71 -19.58 -19.86
C SER A 126 -4.79 -19.97 -18.86
N THR A 127 -5.66 -19.02 -18.53
CA THR A 127 -6.93 -19.30 -17.87
C THR A 127 -7.74 -20.22 -18.79
N TYR A 128 -8.21 -21.37 -18.29
CA TYR A 128 -9.25 -22.13 -18.96
C TYR A 128 -10.52 -21.28 -18.96
N THR A 129 -10.85 -20.67 -20.10
CA THR A 129 -12.17 -20.11 -20.32
C THR A 129 -13.11 -21.28 -20.58
N VAL A 130 -13.90 -21.66 -19.57
CA VAL A 130 -15.09 -22.51 -19.74
C VAL A 130 -16.27 -21.61 -20.07
#